data_AF-A0A0C2TCW8-F1
#
_entry.id   AF-A0A0C2TCW8-F1
#
_cell.length_a   1.000
_cell.length_b   1.000
_cell.length_c   1.000
_cell.angle_alpha   90.00
_cell.angle_beta   90.00
_cell.angle_gamma   90.00
#
_symmetry.space_group_name_H-M   'P 1'
#
loop_
_entity.id
_entity.type
_entity.pdbx_description
1 polymer ?
#
loop_
_entity_poly.entity_id
_entity_poly.type
_entity_poly.pdbx_seq_one_letter_code
_entity_poly.pdbx_strand_id
1 'polypeptide(L)'
;MLDCRCTAGYPLYEPRPDSRPSTEYWKKGVRIGDVGIVTKDGIFDFLFNVCPSQNPSINPSELPDDFEALECPQIRVMEHHFKTQTHLFNNTVNRIEEPGVRYKCLGPEGAILELPAGATLFEAKNSLSFKGLASRHAEKWYRYTIVTQGRDTPNGSLYLVTSCIKCTHWGIAVFDRPSAS
;
A
#
# COMPACT_ATOMS: atom_id res chain seq x y z
N MET A 1 -14.11 -8.49 5.76
CA MET A 1 -13.02 -8.18 4.79
C MET A 1 -13.66 -7.78 3.45
N LEU A 2 -13.16 -6.77 2.72
CA LEU A 2 -13.71 -6.39 1.41
C LEU A 2 -13.60 -7.59 0.45
N ASP A 3 -14.70 -8.31 0.24
CA ASP A 3 -14.80 -9.33 -0.81
C ASP A 3 -15.02 -8.64 -2.17
N CYS A 4 -14.13 -7.69 -2.48
CA CYS A 4 -13.99 -7.19 -3.83
C CYS A 4 -13.19 -8.25 -4.59
N ARG A 5 -13.73 -8.73 -5.71
CA ARG A 5 -12.99 -9.51 -6.74
C ARG A 5 -11.83 -8.72 -7.39
N CYS A 6 -11.27 -7.74 -6.69
CA CYS A 6 -10.06 -7.01 -7.03
C CYS A 6 -8.97 -7.48 -6.09
N THR A 7 -8.34 -8.62 -6.41
CA THR A 7 -7.09 -9.10 -5.80
C THR A 7 -5.89 -8.22 -6.22
N ALA A 8 -6.06 -6.88 -6.18
CA ALA A 8 -5.15 -5.92 -6.80
C ALA A 8 -4.00 -5.47 -5.90
N GLY A 9 -3.91 -5.99 -4.67
CA GLY A 9 -2.85 -5.67 -3.71
C GLY A 9 -3.29 -5.81 -2.26
N TYR A 10 -2.51 -5.23 -1.36
CA TYR A 10 -2.80 -5.16 0.07
C TYR A 10 -3.41 -3.79 0.41
N PRO A 11 -4.65 -3.71 0.94
CA PRO A 11 -5.25 -2.43 1.31
C PRO A 11 -4.58 -1.87 2.58
N LEU A 12 -4.19 -0.61 2.55
CA LEU A 12 -3.76 0.13 3.74
C LEU A 12 -4.97 0.80 4.39
N TYR A 13 -5.10 0.66 5.71
CA TYR A 13 -6.19 1.27 6.46
C TYR A 13 -5.94 2.77 6.66
N GLU A 14 -4.70 3.15 6.97
CA GLU A 14 -4.24 4.54 6.97
C GLU A 14 -3.17 4.67 5.87
N PRO A 15 -3.57 5.16 4.68
CA PRO A 15 -2.66 5.29 3.55
C PRO A 15 -1.69 6.46 3.70
N ARG A 16 -1.84 7.32 4.72
CA ARG A 16 -0.83 8.35 5.01
C ARG A 16 0.45 7.69 5.52
N PRO A 17 1.62 8.06 4.95
CA PRO A 17 2.90 7.54 5.40
C PRO A 17 3.15 7.88 6.87
N ASP A 18 3.83 7.02 7.62
CA ASP A 18 4.34 7.38 8.94
C ASP A 18 5.70 8.08 8.82
N SER A 19 5.71 9.31 8.29
CA SER A 19 6.93 10.09 8.12
C SER A 19 6.73 11.56 8.47
N ARG A 20 7.80 12.36 8.55
CA ARG A 20 7.62 13.80 8.81
C ARG A 20 6.99 14.48 7.59
N PRO A 21 6.00 15.39 7.77
CA PRO A 21 5.31 16.07 6.68
C PRO A 21 6.20 16.78 5.66
N SER A 22 7.40 17.19 6.06
CA SER A 22 8.38 17.88 5.21
C SER A 22 9.20 16.95 4.32
N THR A 23 9.16 15.64 4.53
CA THR A 23 9.96 14.68 3.74
C THR A 23 9.39 14.51 2.34
N GLU A 24 10.25 14.22 1.36
CA GLU A 24 9.76 13.87 0.02
C GLU A 24 8.92 12.59 0.04
N TYR A 25 9.22 11.69 0.97
CA TYR A 25 8.44 10.48 1.20
C TYR A 25 7.00 10.79 1.58
N TRP A 26 6.76 11.70 2.52
CA TRP A 26 5.41 12.12 2.91
C TRP A 26 4.57 12.62 1.72
N LYS A 27 5.17 13.41 0.82
CA LYS A 27 4.45 13.99 -0.32
C LYS A 27 4.03 12.96 -1.37
N LYS A 28 4.84 11.91 -1.57
CA LYS A 28 4.62 10.91 -2.62
C LYS A 28 3.99 9.61 -2.09
N GLY A 29 4.14 9.35 -0.80
CA GLY A 29 3.79 8.10 -0.13
C GLY A 29 4.48 6.87 -0.69
N VAL A 30 3.86 5.71 -0.45
CA VAL A 30 4.33 4.39 -0.88
C VAL A 30 4.58 4.36 -2.38
N ARG A 31 5.69 3.77 -2.80
CA ARG A 31 6.16 3.71 -4.19
C ARG A 31 6.74 2.35 -4.53
N ILE A 32 6.84 2.08 -5.83
CA ILE A 32 7.52 0.91 -6.35
C ILE A 32 8.97 0.90 -5.84
N GLY A 33 9.42 -0.25 -5.37
CA GLY A 33 10.74 -0.45 -4.78
C GLY A 33 10.81 -0.20 -3.28
N ASP A 34 9.77 0.35 -2.65
CA ASP A 34 9.75 0.48 -1.20
C ASP A 34 9.77 -0.91 -0.55
N VAL A 35 10.64 -1.07 0.43
CA VAL A 35 10.69 -2.19 1.36
C VAL A 35 10.20 -1.69 2.71
N GLY A 36 9.26 -2.42 3.30
CA GLY A 36 8.64 -2.01 4.55
C GLY A 36 7.76 -3.08 5.16
N ILE A 37 7.11 -2.73 6.26
CA ILE A 37 6.15 -3.58 6.96
C ILE A 37 4.80 -2.87 7.06
N VAL A 38 3.71 -3.62 7.12
CA VAL A 38 2.40 -3.04 7.46
C VAL A 38 2.22 -3.15 8.97
N THR A 39 2.02 -2.01 9.64
CA THR A 39 1.82 -1.96 11.09
C THR A 39 0.44 -2.45 11.47
N LYS A 40 0.23 -2.71 12.77
CA LYS A 40 -1.09 -3.14 13.30
C LYS A 40 -2.18 -2.09 13.05
N ASP A 41 -1.81 -0.82 13.00
CA ASP A 41 -2.71 0.30 12.70
C ASP A 41 -2.95 0.48 11.19
N GLY A 42 -2.38 -0.41 10.37
CA GLY A 42 -2.60 -0.48 8.92
C GLY A 42 -1.88 0.60 8.13
N ILE A 43 -0.79 1.15 8.68
CA ILE A 43 0.14 2.06 8.00
C ILE A 43 1.28 1.25 7.37
N PHE A 44 1.81 1.71 6.25
CA PHE A 44 3.05 1.18 5.71
C PHE A 44 4.26 1.89 6.36
N ASP A 45 5.01 1.17 7.19
CA ASP A 45 6.27 1.62 7.80
C ASP A 45 7.42 1.38 6.81
N PHE A 46 7.93 2.47 6.27
CA PHE A 46 8.97 2.49 5.25
C PHE A 46 10.36 2.28 5.86
N LEU A 47 11.14 1.37 5.27
CA LEU A 47 12.51 1.09 5.71
C LEU A 47 13.54 1.66 4.73
N PHE A 48 13.43 1.32 3.45
CA PHE A 48 14.29 1.80 2.37
C PHE A 48 13.63 1.50 1.01
N ASN A 49 14.18 2.02 -0.07
CA ASN A 49 13.76 1.79 -1.44
C ASN A 49 14.91 1.18 -2.26
N VAL A 50 14.62 0.11 -3.01
CA VAL A 50 15.63 -0.59 -3.83
C VAL A 50 15.90 0.09 -5.19
N CYS A 51 15.18 1.15 -5.54
CA CYS A 51 15.28 1.89 -6.80
C CYS A 51 15.73 3.35 -6.59
N PRO A 52 16.94 3.58 -6.05
CA PRO A 52 17.40 4.92 -5.65
C PRO A 52 17.54 5.89 -6.82
N SER A 53 17.72 5.44 -8.07
CA SER A 53 17.77 6.32 -9.24
C SER A 53 16.45 7.06 -9.50
N GLN A 54 15.33 6.59 -8.97
CA GLN A 54 14.07 7.34 -9.01
C GLN A 54 14.01 8.47 -7.99
N ASN A 55 14.81 8.37 -6.92
CA ASN A 55 14.88 9.34 -5.85
C ASN A 55 16.09 9.06 -4.92
N PRO A 56 17.22 9.76 -5.10
CA PRO A 56 18.44 9.45 -4.36
C PRO A 56 18.39 9.77 -2.86
N SER A 57 17.43 10.59 -2.41
CA SER A 57 17.43 11.16 -1.05
C SER A 57 16.43 10.54 -0.09
N ILE A 58 15.62 9.55 -0.52
CA ILE A 58 14.61 8.93 0.36
C ILE A 58 15.16 7.84 1.26
N ASN A 59 16.28 7.23 0.89
CA ASN A 59 16.85 6.16 1.68
C ASN A 59 17.51 6.72 2.94
N PRO A 60 17.40 6.00 4.07
CA PRO A 60 18.19 6.33 5.26
C PRO A 60 19.70 6.21 4.96
N SER A 61 20.50 6.85 5.81
CA SER A 61 21.97 6.82 5.70
C SER A 61 22.56 5.43 5.91
N GLU A 62 21.87 4.60 6.70
CA GLU A 62 22.23 3.21 6.95
C GLU A 62 21.29 2.31 6.16
N LEU A 63 21.85 1.36 5.39
CA LEU A 63 21.12 0.44 4.54
C LEU A 63 21.47 -1.01 4.93
N PRO A 64 20.68 -2.00 4.49
CA PRO A 64 21.03 -3.42 4.70
C PRO A 64 22.41 -3.75 4.15
N ASP A 65 23.10 -4.70 4.79
CA ASP A 65 24.38 -5.22 4.29
C ASP A 65 24.24 -5.74 2.86
N ASP A 66 25.27 -5.48 2.04
CA ASP A 66 25.31 -5.82 0.61
C ASP A 66 24.10 -5.29 -0.17
N PHE A 67 23.62 -4.09 0.18
CA PHE A 67 22.53 -3.43 -0.52
C PHE A 67 22.79 -3.41 -2.03
N GLU A 68 21.85 -4.01 -2.76
CA GLU A 68 21.86 -4.07 -4.22
C GLU A 68 20.71 -3.19 -4.74
N ALA A 69 21.06 -2.14 -5.47
CA ALA A 69 20.10 -1.28 -6.15
C ALA A 69 19.58 -1.93 -7.43
N LEU A 70 18.28 -1.82 -7.67
CA LEU A 70 17.65 -2.14 -8.94
C LEU A 70 17.58 -0.87 -9.79
N GLU A 71 18.39 -0.81 -10.84
CA GLU A 71 18.43 0.36 -11.72
C GLU A 71 17.15 0.51 -12.56
N CYS A 72 16.59 1.73 -12.53
CA CYS A 72 15.57 2.25 -13.43
C CYS A 72 14.48 1.22 -13.82
N PRO A 73 13.59 0.81 -12.90
CA PRO A 73 12.51 -0.10 -13.27
C PRO A 73 11.57 0.62 -14.23
N GLN A 74 11.19 -0.06 -15.31
CA GLN A 74 10.17 0.45 -16.22
C GLN A 74 8.81 0.39 -15.52
N ILE A 75 8.24 1.56 -15.26
CA ILE A 75 6.92 1.67 -14.62
C ILE A 75 5.86 1.85 -15.71
N ARG A 76 4.84 0.99 -15.68
CA ARG A 76 3.59 1.19 -16.39
C ARG A 76 2.67 2.06 -15.53
N VAL A 77 2.12 3.11 -16.13
CA VAL A 77 1.13 4.00 -15.50
C VAL A 77 -0.21 3.82 -16.19
N MET A 78 -1.27 3.64 -15.42
CA MET A 78 -2.65 3.55 -15.89
C MET A 78 -3.52 4.55 -15.13
N GLU A 79 -3.66 5.76 -15.69
CA GLU A 79 -4.32 6.92 -15.04
C GLU A 79 -5.80 6.70 -14.73
N HIS A 80 -6.46 5.81 -15.46
CA HIS A 80 -7.89 5.51 -15.29
C HIS A 80 -8.10 4.07 -14.85
N HIS A 81 -7.22 3.55 -13.99
CA HIS A 81 -7.39 2.21 -13.43
C HIS A 81 -8.72 2.10 -12.67
N PHE A 82 -9.03 3.10 -11.85
CA PHE A 82 -10.39 3.37 -11.40
C PHE A 82 -10.87 4.68 -12.01
N LYS A 83 -12.07 4.68 -12.58
CA LYS A 83 -12.69 5.86 -13.18
C LYS A 83 -13.13 6.84 -12.08
N THR A 84 -13.39 8.09 -12.45
CA THR A 84 -14.04 9.04 -11.54
C THR A 84 -15.37 8.48 -11.03
N GLN A 85 -15.74 8.88 -9.81
CA GLN A 85 -16.96 8.40 -9.13
C GLN A 85 -17.00 6.86 -9.01
N THR A 86 -15.83 6.24 -8.79
CA THR A 86 -15.79 4.80 -8.47
C THR A 86 -16.18 4.59 -7.02
N HIS A 87 -17.03 3.60 -6.78
CA HIS A 87 -17.46 3.17 -5.45
C HIS A 87 -17.17 1.68 -5.32
N LEU A 88 -16.44 1.30 -4.28
CA LEU A 88 -16.12 -0.09 -3.97
C LEU A 88 -16.74 -0.44 -2.62
N PHE A 89 -17.54 -1.50 -2.59
CA PHE A 89 -18.15 -1.99 -1.36
C PHE A 89 -18.40 -3.49 -1.50
N ASN A 90 -18.48 -4.20 -0.39
CA ASN A 90 -18.75 -5.64 -0.40
C ASN A 90 -20.25 -5.93 -0.65
N ASN A 91 -20.57 -7.18 -0.96
CA ASN A 91 -21.93 -7.62 -1.35
C ASN A 91 -23.00 -7.42 -0.26
N THR A 92 -22.61 -7.10 0.97
CA THR A 92 -23.51 -6.84 2.10
C THR A 92 -23.89 -5.36 2.22
N VAL A 93 -23.40 -4.50 1.33
CA VAL A 93 -23.64 -3.06 1.33
C VAL A 93 -24.29 -2.66 0.02
N ASN A 94 -25.38 -1.89 0.11
CA ASN A 94 -26.04 -1.30 -1.06
C ASN A 94 -25.92 0.21 -1.01
N ARG A 95 -25.51 0.83 -2.12
CA ARG A 95 -25.56 2.29 -2.29
C ARG A 95 -27.01 2.71 -2.56
N ILE A 96 -27.48 3.72 -1.83
CA ILE A 96 -28.78 4.36 -2.03
C ILE A 96 -28.52 5.74 -2.61
N GLU A 97 -29.15 6.04 -3.74
CA GLU A 97 -29.11 7.37 -4.34
C GLU A 97 -30.24 8.24 -3.75
N GLU A 98 -29.85 9.41 -3.25
CA GLU A 98 -30.67 10.59 -2.88
C GLU A 98 -31.33 10.69 -1.49
N PRO A 99 -31.29 11.88 -0.84
CA PRO A 99 -30.35 12.98 -1.06
C PRO A 99 -29.00 12.65 -0.41
N GLY A 100 -27.90 12.82 -1.15
CA GLY A 100 -26.53 12.53 -0.71
C GLY A 100 -26.08 11.07 -0.92
N VAL A 101 -24.80 10.81 -0.64
CA VAL A 101 -24.21 9.47 -0.67
C VAL A 101 -24.65 8.73 0.59
N ARG A 102 -25.52 7.72 0.44
CA ARG A 102 -26.00 6.88 1.54
C ARG A 102 -25.76 5.41 1.26
N TYR A 103 -25.52 4.65 2.31
CA TYR A 103 -25.26 3.22 2.24
C TYR A 103 -26.19 2.47 3.17
N LYS A 104 -26.76 1.37 2.68
CA LYS A 104 -27.52 0.42 3.47
C LYS A 104 -26.64 -0.79 3.77
N CYS A 105 -26.23 -0.90 5.02
CA CYS A 105 -25.43 -2.00 5.53
C CYS A 105 -26.36 -3.15 5.93
N LEU A 106 -26.37 -4.24 5.18
CA LEU A 106 -27.27 -5.39 5.37
C LEU A 106 -26.62 -6.54 6.13
N GLY A 107 -25.29 -6.67 6.09
CA GLY A 107 -24.54 -7.76 6.74
C GLY A 107 -24.00 -7.40 8.13
N PRO A 108 -23.48 -8.38 8.90
CA PRO A 108 -22.85 -8.09 10.20
C PRO A 108 -21.63 -7.18 10.01
N GLU A 109 -20.83 -7.41 8.97
CA GLU A 109 -19.67 -6.59 8.63
C GLU A 109 -19.75 -6.05 7.20
N GLY A 110 -18.99 -4.98 6.96
CA GLY A 110 -18.78 -4.47 5.62
C GLY A 110 -17.86 -3.27 5.57
N ALA A 111 -17.56 -2.87 4.34
CA ALA A 111 -16.60 -1.83 4.06
C ALA A 111 -16.96 -1.11 2.76
N ILE A 112 -16.65 0.17 2.73
CA ILE A 112 -16.93 1.10 1.65
C ILE A 112 -15.67 1.89 1.38
N LEU A 113 -15.31 2.01 0.11
CA LEU A 113 -14.26 2.87 -0.40
C LEU A 113 -14.82 3.73 -1.53
N GLU A 114 -14.79 5.03 -1.30
CA GLU A 114 -15.18 6.09 -2.21
C GLU A 114 -13.95 6.62 -2.94
N LEU A 115 -14.00 6.69 -4.27
CA LEU A 115 -12.95 7.27 -5.12
C LEU A 115 -13.56 8.32 -6.07
N PRO A 116 -13.93 9.52 -5.57
CA PRO A 116 -14.59 10.55 -6.39
C PRO A 116 -13.76 10.97 -7.60
N ALA A 117 -12.43 11.07 -7.43
CA ALA A 117 -11.49 11.42 -8.49
C ALA A 117 -10.92 10.19 -9.24
N GLY A 118 -11.38 8.97 -8.92
CA GLY A 118 -10.79 7.73 -9.43
C GLY A 118 -9.40 7.45 -8.85
N ALA A 119 -8.64 6.58 -9.52
CA ALA A 119 -7.30 6.22 -9.10
C ALA A 119 -6.41 5.75 -10.26
N THR A 120 -5.11 5.99 -10.08
CA THR A 120 -4.05 5.61 -11.00
C THR A 120 -3.31 4.39 -10.48
N LEU A 121 -3.13 3.37 -11.33
CA LEU A 121 -2.24 2.24 -11.04
C LEU A 121 -0.83 2.52 -11.56
N PHE A 122 0.16 2.28 -10.72
CA PHE A 122 1.58 2.21 -11.06
C PHE A 122 2.04 0.77 -10.88
N GLU A 123 2.67 0.20 -11.91
CA GLU A 123 3.11 -1.20 -11.88
C GLU A 123 4.50 -1.36 -12.50
N ALA A 124 5.39 -2.07 -11.81
CA ALA A 124 6.69 -2.45 -12.35
C ALA A 124 6.54 -3.50 -13.45
N LYS A 125 7.02 -3.21 -14.66
CA LYS A 125 6.99 -4.18 -15.76
C LYS A 125 7.92 -5.38 -15.55
N ASN A 126 9.01 -5.17 -14.81
CA ASN A 126 10.05 -6.16 -14.53
C ASN A 126 9.87 -6.84 -13.16
N SER A 127 8.66 -7.31 -12.85
CA SER A 127 8.34 -7.96 -11.57
C SER A 127 9.28 -9.11 -11.20
N LEU A 128 9.81 -9.84 -12.19
CA LEU A 128 10.80 -10.90 -11.99
C LEU A 128 12.11 -10.39 -11.38
N SER A 129 12.56 -9.19 -11.75
CA SER A 129 13.79 -8.61 -11.20
C SER A 129 13.62 -8.26 -9.72
N PHE A 130 12.47 -7.68 -9.35
CA PHE A 130 12.11 -7.42 -7.95
C PHE A 130 12.04 -8.72 -7.15
N LYS A 131 11.37 -9.74 -7.68
CA LYS A 131 11.28 -11.06 -7.03
C LYS A 131 12.65 -11.71 -6.85
N GLY A 132 13.50 -11.65 -7.87
CA GLY A 132 14.86 -12.16 -7.82
C GLY A 132 15.70 -11.44 -6.76
N LEU A 133 15.60 -10.11 -6.70
CA LEU A 133 16.28 -9.29 -5.70
C LEU A 133 15.83 -9.65 -4.27
N ALA A 134 14.51 -9.69 -4.05
CA ALA A 134 13.94 -10.08 -2.76
C ALA A 134 14.39 -11.49 -2.35
N SER A 135 14.41 -12.45 -3.28
CA SER A 135 14.80 -13.83 -2.97
C SER A 135 16.28 -13.94 -2.56
N ARG A 136 17.16 -13.11 -3.13
CA ARG A 136 18.59 -13.09 -2.79
C ARG A 136 18.87 -12.42 -1.44
N HIS A 137 18.08 -11.41 -1.08
CA HIS A 137 18.39 -10.52 0.04
C HIS A 137 17.40 -10.56 1.20
N ALA A 138 16.32 -11.34 1.11
CA ALA A 138 15.25 -11.37 2.13
C ALA A 138 15.80 -11.57 3.56
N GLU A 139 16.73 -12.51 3.75
CA GLU A 139 17.34 -12.76 5.06
C GLU A 139 18.06 -11.53 5.62
N LYS A 140 18.86 -10.86 4.77
CA LYS A 140 19.58 -9.64 5.16
C LYS A 140 18.62 -8.49 5.44
N TRP A 141 17.53 -8.39 4.69
CA TRP A 141 16.48 -7.39 4.93
C TRP A 141 15.77 -7.64 6.26
N TYR A 142 15.45 -8.90 6.60
CA TYR A 142 14.92 -9.23 7.93
C TYR A 142 15.90 -8.87 9.04
N ARG A 143 17.18 -9.24 8.88
CA ARG A 143 18.23 -8.91 9.84
C ARG A 143 18.36 -7.40 10.04
N TYR A 144 18.41 -6.62 8.96
CA TYR A 144 18.42 -5.16 9.01
C TYR A 144 17.19 -4.60 9.73
N THR A 145 16.00 -5.13 9.41
CA THR A 145 14.73 -4.68 10.01
C THR A 145 14.71 -4.90 11.53
N ILE A 146 15.13 -6.08 11.98
CA ILE A 146 15.08 -6.46 13.40
C ILE A 146 16.25 -5.88 14.19
N VAL A 147 17.47 -6.06 13.69
CA VAL A 147 18.70 -5.73 14.43
C VAL A 147 19.07 -4.26 14.30
N THR A 148 19.04 -3.71 13.07
CA THR A 148 19.45 -2.32 12.81
C THR A 148 18.32 -1.34 13.08
N GLN A 149 17.11 -1.62 12.57
CA GLN A 149 15.95 -0.74 12.71
C GLN A 149 15.12 -1.01 13.97
N GLY A 150 15.46 -2.05 14.75
CA GLY A 150 14.81 -2.36 16.03
C GLY A 150 13.32 -2.70 15.89
N ARG A 151 12.87 -3.14 14.71
CA ARG A 151 11.46 -3.48 14.46
C ARG A 151 11.22 -4.95 14.78
N ASP A 152 10.30 -5.19 15.71
CA ASP A 152 9.80 -6.55 15.97
C ASP A 152 8.81 -6.96 14.86
N THR A 153 9.28 -7.78 13.92
CA THR A 153 8.52 -8.19 12.76
C THR A 153 8.57 -9.71 12.56
N PRO A 154 7.42 -10.40 12.46
CA PRO A 154 7.42 -11.83 12.21
C PRO A 154 7.80 -12.15 10.77
N ASN A 155 8.35 -13.34 10.56
CA ASN A 155 8.62 -13.87 9.21
C ASN A 155 7.36 -13.82 8.34
N GLY A 156 7.52 -13.33 7.11
CA GLY A 156 6.44 -13.11 6.15
C GLY A 156 5.86 -11.70 6.13
N SER A 157 6.30 -10.79 7.01
CA SER A 157 5.72 -9.45 7.16
C SER A 157 6.46 -8.34 6.41
N LEU A 158 7.62 -8.64 5.81
CA LEU A 158 8.31 -7.71 4.92
C LEU A 158 7.67 -7.72 3.53
N TYR A 159 7.37 -6.53 3.03
CA TYR A 159 6.81 -6.29 1.72
C TYR A 159 7.82 -5.54 0.85
N LEU A 160 7.98 -5.99 -0.40
CA LEU A 160 8.61 -5.24 -1.47
C LEU A 160 7.51 -4.78 -2.43
N VAL A 161 7.36 -3.47 -2.58
CA VAL A 161 6.28 -2.89 -3.39
C VAL A 161 6.63 -2.98 -4.87
N THR A 162 5.85 -3.75 -5.63
CA THR A 162 6.01 -3.87 -7.10
C THR A 162 4.91 -3.16 -7.88
N SER A 163 3.81 -2.81 -7.23
CA SER A 163 2.72 -2.01 -7.77
C SER A 163 2.05 -1.22 -6.66
N CYS A 164 1.43 -0.09 -7.00
CA CYS A 164 0.63 0.68 -6.06
C CYS A 164 -0.49 1.43 -6.80
N ILE A 165 -1.64 1.57 -6.13
CA ILE A 165 -2.77 2.36 -6.61
C ILE A 165 -2.81 3.65 -5.81
N LYS A 166 -2.88 4.79 -6.49
CA LYS A 166 -2.91 6.11 -5.86
C LYS A 166 -4.11 6.90 -6.30
N CYS A 167 -4.70 7.64 -5.38
CA CYS A 167 -5.79 8.56 -5.62
C CYS A 167 -5.52 9.88 -4.89
N THR A 168 -6.17 10.95 -5.34
CA THR A 168 -6.07 12.29 -4.72
C THR A 168 -7.20 12.55 -3.73
N HIS A 169 -8.35 11.94 -3.94
CA HIS A 169 -9.55 12.08 -3.11
C HIS A 169 -10.11 10.69 -2.86
N TRP A 170 -10.30 10.37 -1.58
CA TRP A 170 -10.88 9.11 -1.16
C TRP A 170 -11.67 9.28 0.14
N GLY A 171 -12.56 8.34 0.39
CA GLY A 171 -13.26 8.21 1.67
C GLY A 171 -13.42 6.73 2.01
N ILE A 172 -13.26 6.38 3.27
CA ILE A 172 -13.45 5.00 3.74
C ILE A 172 -14.50 4.97 4.84
N ALA A 173 -15.29 3.91 4.88
CA ALA A 173 -16.11 3.56 6.02
C ALA A 173 -16.07 2.04 6.22
N VAL A 174 -15.96 1.61 7.48
CA VAL A 174 -16.01 0.20 7.86
C VAL A 174 -17.01 0.04 9.00
N PHE A 175 -17.71 -1.08 9.04
CA PHE A 175 -18.58 -1.42 10.15
C PHE A 175 -18.47 -2.89 10.48
N ASP A 176 -18.60 -3.18 11.76
CA ASP A 176 -18.74 -4.52 12.31
C ASP A 176 -19.85 -4.48 13.37
N ARG A 177 -20.85 -5.33 13.19
CA ARG A 177 -22.01 -5.51 14.05
C ARG A 177 -21.93 -6.93 14.59
N PRO A 178 -21.20 -7.14 15.69
CA PRO A 178 -21.21 -8.43 16.35
C PRO A 178 -22.67 -8.79 16.67
N SER A 179 -23.05 -10.03 16.38
CA SER A 179 -24.34 -10.55 16.82
C SER A 179 -24.38 -10.45 18.34
N ALA A 180 -25.47 -9.93 18.90
CA ALA A 180 -25.67 -9.97 20.35
C ALA A 180 -25.50 -11.42 20.80
N SER A 181 -24.53 -11.65 21.68
CA SER A 181 -24.27 -12.96 22.29
C SER A 181 -25.30 -13.25 23.37
#